data_AF-A0A7Y8INY8-F1
#
_entry.id   AF-A0A7Y8INY8-F1
#
_cell.length_a   1.000
_cell.length_b   1.000
_cell.length_c   1.000
_cell.angle_alpha   90.00
_cell.angle_beta   90.00
_cell.angle_gamma   90.00
#
_symmetry.space_group_name_H-M   'P 1'
#
loop_
_entity.id
_entity.type
_entity.pdbx_description
1 polymer ?
#
loop_
_entity_poly.entity_id
_entity_poly.type
_entity_poly.pdbx_seq_one_letter_code
_entity_poly.pdbx_strand_id
1 'polypeptide(L)'
;MVKFLQSLLGISVTATSERELDTDTVRRIARRLEELPPDRARFLAAFAFILARVANADRTISQEESRRMEEIVAEFAGVGEEQAVLVVELAKSQERLFGGTEGFLVTRQFNQLATRAEKEQLLHCLFAVSAADDTITLDEENEIRRIATLLGFSHAEFSRVRSTYNEKRRILQSVP
;
A
#
# COMPACT_ATOMS: atom_id res chain seq x y z
N MET A 1 12.09 17.84 -13.56
CA MET A 1 11.82 16.65 -12.71
C MET A 1 12.05 16.89 -11.22
N VAL A 2 13.03 17.70 -10.81
CA VAL A 2 13.19 18.16 -9.40
C VAL A 2 11.89 18.78 -8.81
N LYS A 3 11.08 19.43 -9.67
CA LYS A 3 9.78 20.01 -9.30
C LYS A 3 8.68 19.00 -8.92
N PHE A 4 8.73 17.75 -9.38
CA PHE A 4 7.69 16.76 -9.06
C PHE A 4 7.84 16.27 -7.63
N LEU A 5 9.08 15.92 -7.23
CA LEU A 5 9.40 15.55 -5.85
C LEU A 5 9.32 16.76 -4.89
N GLN A 6 9.70 17.97 -5.32
CA GLN A 6 9.54 19.18 -4.49
C GLN A 6 8.07 19.56 -4.28
N SER A 7 7.21 19.39 -5.28
CA SER A 7 5.77 19.61 -5.17
C SER A 7 5.06 18.55 -4.31
N LEU A 8 5.61 17.33 -4.25
CA LEU A 8 5.06 16.22 -3.49
C LEU A 8 5.52 16.24 -2.00
N LEU A 9 6.68 16.83 -1.70
CA LEU A 9 7.30 16.77 -0.38
C LEU A 9 7.20 18.06 0.45
N GLY A 10 6.97 19.24 -0.12
CA GLY A 10 6.80 20.49 0.65
C GLY A 10 8.02 20.93 1.48
N ILE A 11 9.19 20.32 1.31
CA ILE A 11 10.39 20.59 2.11
C ILE A 11 11.29 21.60 1.39
N SER A 12 11.47 22.78 2.00
CA SER A 12 12.57 23.69 1.68
C SER A 12 13.83 23.18 2.36
N VAL A 13 14.78 22.65 1.59
CA VAL A 13 16.00 22.03 2.13
C VAL A 13 17.00 23.11 2.51
N THR A 14 17.27 23.26 3.81
CA THR A 14 18.56 23.77 4.32
C THR A 14 18.98 23.01 5.58
N ALA A 15 20.30 22.75 5.68
CA ALA A 15 21.11 22.13 6.75
C ALA A 15 21.27 20.58 6.74
N THR A 16 22.44 19.99 7.03
CA THR A 16 23.79 19.94 6.39
C THR A 16 24.54 18.77 7.07
N SER A 17 25.32 18.00 6.29
CA SER A 17 26.31 16.96 6.65
C SER A 17 25.86 15.55 7.12
N GLU A 18 25.21 15.34 8.27
CA GLU A 18 24.78 13.96 8.64
C GLU A 18 23.52 13.52 7.89
N ARG A 19 22.59 14.46 7.67
CA ARG A 19 21.47 14.28 6.74
C ARG A 19 21.92 14.07 5.31
N GLU A 20 23.12 14.50 4.90
CA GLU A 20 23.54 14.39 3.50
C GLU A 20 23.88 12.95 3.11
N LEU A 21 24.46 12.14 4.01
CA LEU A 21 24.74 10.72 3.76
C LEU A 21 23.47 9.86 3.74
N ASP A 22 22.54 10.16 4.65
CA ASP A 22 21.22 9.52 4.70
C ASP A 22 20.38 9.96 3.48
N THR A 23 20.39 11.26 3.15
CA THR A 23 19.74 11.78 1.94
C THR A 23 20.37 11.21 0.68
N ASP A 24 21.70 11.00 0.61
CA ASP A 24 22.34 10.39 -0.56
C ASP A 24 22.04 8.90 -0.71
N THR A 25 21.88 8.18 0.40
CA THR A 25 21.44 6.78 0.40
C THR A 25 19.97 6.70 -0.02
N VAL A 26 19.09 7.47 0.61
CA VAL A 26 17.67 7.61 0.23
C VAL A 26 17.54 8.06 -1.24
N ARG A 27 18.35 9.01 -1.71
CA ARG A 27 18.36 9.49 -3.10
C ARG A 27 18.86 8.43 -4.07
N ARG A 28 19.81 7.59 -3.67
CA ARG A 28 20.29 6.46 -4.49
C ARG A 28 19.23 5.36 -4.61
N ILE A 29 18.55 5.04 -3.51
CA ILE A 29 17.45 4.08 -3.48
C ILE A 29 16.26 4.62 -4.29
N ALA A 30 15.92 5.91 -4.12
CA ALA A 30 14.90 6.59 -4.91
C ALA A 30 15.25 6.63 -6.42
N ARG A 31 16.51 6.86 -6.80
CA ARG A 31 16.94 6.80 -8.21
C ARG A 31 16.75 5.42 -8.83
N ARG A 32 16.94 4.33 -8.08
CA ARG A 32 16.66 2.98 -8.58
C ARG A 32 15.17 2.73 -8.77
N LEU A 33 14.31 3.38 -7.97
CA LEU A 33 12.87 3.42 -8.22
C LEU A 33 12.51 4.26 -9.46
N GLU A 34 13.29 5.32 -9.76
CA GLU A 34 13.15 6.15 -10.98
C GLU A 34 13.54 5.41 -12.28
N GLU A 35 14.28 4.30 -12.19
CA GLU A 35 14.62 3.46 -13.34
C GLU A 35 13.43 2.59 -13.82
N LEU A 36 12.35 2.50 -13.03
CA LEU A 36 11.15 1.80 -13.45
C LEU A 36 10.46 2.52 -14.61
N PRO A 37 9.92 1.80 -15.61
CA PRO A 37 9.08 2.38 -16.63
C PRO A 37 7.95 3.20 -16.00
N PRO A 38 7.59 4.40 -16.52
CA PRO A 38 6.66 5.31 -15.85
C PRO A 38 5.30 4.68 -15.49
N ASP A 39 4.78 3.81 -16.35
CA ASP A 39 3.50 3.13 -16.09
C ASP A 39 3.63 2.06 -15.01
N ARG A 40 4.77 1.38 -14.92
CA ARG A 40 5.05 0.42 -13.84
C ARG A 40 5.25 1.14 -12.50
N ALA A 41 5.90 2.30 -12.50
CA ALA A 41 6.06 3.13 -11.31
C ALA A 41 4.70 3.64 -10.79
N ARG A 42 3.82 4.13 -11.67
CA ARG A 42 2.45 4.54 -11.31
C ARG A 42 1.62 3.38 -10.76
N PHE A 43 1.70 2.23 -11.42
CA PHE A 43 1.03 1.02 -10.98
C PHE A 43 1.47 0.58 -9.59
N LEU A 44 2.80 0.57 -9.33
CA LEU A 44 3.36 0.23 -8.03
C LEU A 44 2.98 1.25 -6.95
N ALA A 45 3.06 2.55 -7.26
CA ALA A 45 2.68 3.59 -6.31
C ALA A 45 1.21 3.48 -5.91
N ALA A 46 0.31 3.25 -6.89
CA ALA A 46 -1.11 3.04 -6.62
C ALA A 46 -1.35 1.76 -5.81
N PHE A 47 -0.65 0.67 -6.13
CA PHE A 47 -0.71 -0.58 -5.38
C PHE A 47 -0.31 -0.39 -3.91
N ALA A 48 0.85 0.21 -3.64
CA ALA A 48 1.34 0.45 -2.28
C ALA A 48 0.44 1.41 -1.50
N PHE A 49 -0.07 2.46 -2.14
CA PHE A 49 -1.03 3.39 -1.54
C PHE A 49 -2.31 2.66 -1.12
N ILE A 50 -2.84 1.76 -1.96
CA ILE A 50 -4.06 1.01 -1.65
C ILE A 50 -3.86 0.06 -0.46
N LEU A 51 -2.68 -0.58 -0.35
CA LEU A 51 -2.33 -1.38 0.83
C LEU A 51 -2.34 -0.51 2.11
N ALA A 52 -1.65 0.63 2.08
CA ALA A 52 -1.59 1.54 3.23
C ALA A 52 -2.97 2.08 3.63
N ARG A 53 -3.85 2.34 2.64
CA ARG A 53 -5.23 2.79 2.87
C ARG A 53 -6.08 1.74 3.60
N VAL A 54 -5.90 0.46 3.27
CA VAL A 54 -6.59 -0.62 3.99
C VAL A 54 -6.04 -0.79 5.39
N ALA A 55 -4.71 -0.85 5.54
CA ALA A 55 -4.09 -1.01 6.85
C ALA A 55 -4.41 0.16 7.79
N ASN A 56 -4.59 1.38 7.27
CA ASN A 56 -4.94 2.54 8.09
C ASN A 56 -6.46 2.74 8.27
N ALA A 57 -7.32 1.77 7.88
CA ALA A 57 -8.76 1.97 7.86
C ALA A 57 -9.36 2.22 9.27
N ASP A 58 -8.76 1.61 10.30
CA ASP A 58 -9.10 1.81 11.71
C ASP A 58 -8.25 2.92 12.39
N ARG A 59 -7.40 3.60 11.61
CA ARG A 59 -6.44 4.65 11.98
C ARG A 59 -5.17 4.16 12.71
N THR A 60 -4.89 2.87 12.71
CA THR A 60 -3.67 2.31 13.29
C THR A 60 -3.07 1.31 12.31
N ILE A 61 -1.77 1.42 12.05
CA ILE A 61 -1.04 0.40 11.27
C ILE A 61 -0.09 -0.31 12.22
N SER A 62 -0.22 -1.63 12.36
CA SER A 62 0.68 -2.44 13.18
C SER A 62 2.06 -2.59 12.54
N GLN A 63 3.04 -3.06 13.32
CA GLN A 63 4.36 -3.37 12.79
C GLN A 63 4.32 -4.58 11.86
N GLU A 64 3.47 -5.55 12.18
CA GLU A 64 3.21 -6.77 11.44
C GLU A 64 2.60 -6.45 10.07
N GLU A 65 1.60 -5.57 10.02
CA GLU A 65 1.04 -5.06 8.77
C GLU A 65 2.07 -4.29 7.94
N SER A 66 2.87 -3.42 8.59
CA SER A 66 3.92 -2.67 7.91
C SER A 66 4.94 -3.60 7.25
N ARG A 67 5.46 -4.57 8.01
CA ARG A 67 6.39 -5.58 7.50
C ARG A 67 5.75 -6.41 6.38
N ARG A 68 4.48 -6.77 6.53
CA ARG A 68 3.78 -7.53 5.49
C ARG A 68 3.60 -6.74 4.19
N MET A 69 3.34 -5.43 4.29
CA MET A 69 3.33 -4.54 3.13
C MET A 69 4.70 -4.50 2.44
N GLU A 70 5.78 -4.41 3.21
CA GLU A 70 7.16 -4.36 2.68
C GLU A 70 7.51 -5.63 1.91
N GLU A 71 7.23 -6.81 2.49
CA GLU A 71 7.41 -8.11 1.82
C GLU A 71 6.64 -8.19 0.51
N ILE A 72 5.35 -7.83 0.54
CA ILE A 72 4.48 -7.86 -0.64
C ILE A 72 5.00 -6.90 -1.72
N VAL A 73 5.41 -5.68 -1.35
CA VAL A 73 5.94 -4.69 -2.29
C VAL A 73 7.26 -5.14 -2.88
N ALA A 74 8.16 -5.74 -2.08
CA ALA A 74 9.43 -6.29 -2.55
C ALA A 74 9.19 -7.38 -3.61
N GLU A 75 8.33 -8.36 -3.32
CA GLU A 75 7.98 -9.45 -4.22
C GLU A 75 7.30 -8.93 -5.50
N PHE A 76 6.33 -8.02 -5.36
CA PHE A 76 5.51 -7.54 -6.47
C PHE A 76 6.26 -6.61 -7.43
N ALA A 77 7.17 -5.79 -6.89
CA ALA A 77 7.98 -4.88 -7.68
C ALA A 77 9.30 -5.50 -8.15
N GLY A 78 9.70 -6.66 -7.59
CA GLY A 78 11.02 -7.25 -7.82
C GLY A 78 12.14 -6.35 -7.33
N VAL A 79 11.92 -5.62 -6.24
CA VAL A 79 12.88 -4.67 -5.65
C VAL A 79 13.49 -5.24 -4.37
N GLY A 80 14.63 -4.68 -3.96
CA GLY A 80 15.22 -5.03 -2.67
C GLY A 80 14.40 -4.53 -1.49
N GLU A 81 14.65 -5.12 -0.32
CA GLU A 81 13.98 -4.80 0.94
C GLU A 81 14.04 -3.30 1.28
N GLU A 82 15.22 -2.68 1.16
CA GLU A 82 15.39 -1.24 1.41
C GLU A 82 14.53 -0.36 0.50
N GLN A 83 14.36 -0.72 -0.78
CA GLN A 83 13.44 -0.02 -1.68
C GLN A 83 11.99 -0.20 -1.24
N ALA A 84 11.60 -1.40 -0.85
CA ALA A 84 10.24 -1.71 -0.45
C ALA A 84 9.83 -0.93 0.81
N VAL A 85 10.72 -0.86 1.81
CA VAL A 85 10.56 -0.03 3.02
C VAL A 85 10.27 1.43 2.64
N LEU A 86 11.09 2.02 1.76
CA LEU A 86 10.87 3.41 1.34
C LEU A 86 9.53 3.61 0.61
N VAL A 87 9.15 2.67 -0.26
CA VAL A 87 7.86 2.73 -0.98
C VAL A 87 6.68 2.65 -0.01
N VAL A 88 6.75 1.75 0.97
CA VAL A 88 5.70 1.59 1.99
C VAL A 88 5.60 2.81 2.89
N GLU A 89 6.71 3.35 3.37
CA GLU A 89 6.70 4.56 4.20
C GLU A 89 6.18 5.78 3.44
N LEU A 90 6.52 5.92 2.15
CA LEU A 90 5.94 6.95 1.30
C LEU A 90 4.43 6.76 1.14
N ALA A 91 3.97 5.54 0.88
CA ALA A 91 2.56 5.23 0.74
C ALA A 91 1.77 5.55 2.03
N LYS A 92 2.29 5.14 3.20
CA LYS A 92 1.72 5.47 4.52
C LYS A 92 1.66 6.98 4.75
N SER A 93 2.70 7.72 4.36
CA SER A 93 2.71 9.18 4.48
C SER A 93 1.68 9.84 3.55
N GLN A 94 1.56 9.39 2.30
CA GLN A 94 0.62 9.94 1.33
C GLN A 94 -0.83 9.64 1.75
N GLU A 95 -1.10 8.43 2.24
CA GLU A 95 -2.41 8.07 2.79
C GLU A 95 -2.79 9.02 3.92
N ARG A 96 -1.92 9.24 4.92
CA ARG A 96 -2.26 10.10 6.06
C ARG A 96 -2.58 11.54 5.67
N LEU A 97 -1.94 12.03 4.61
CA LEU A 97 -2.09 13.41 4.13
C LEU A 97 -3.29 13.58 3.19
N PHE A 98 -3.59 12.58 2.36
CA PHE A 98 -4.51 12.71 1.21
C PHE A 98 -5.56 11.59 1.10
N GLY A 99 -5.56 10.61 2.00
CA GLY A 99 -6.38 9.40 1.95
C GLY A 99 -7.89 9.66 1.88
N GLY A 100 -8.36 10.69 2.59
CA GLY A 100 -9.76 11.11 2.58
C GLY A 100 -10.26 11.73 1.27
N THR A 101 -9.36 12.20 0.40
CA THR A 101 -9.71 12.90 -0.85
C THR A 101 -9.27 12.17 -2.11
N GLU A 102 -8.18 11.40 -2.05
CA GLU A 102 -7.54 10.81 -3.22
C GLU A 102 -7.74 9.29 -3.36
N GLY A 103 -8.20 8.60 -2.30
CA GLY A 103 -8.31 7.14 -2.32
C GLY A 103 -9.17 6.58 -3.44
N PHE A 104 -10.26 7.26 -3.79
CA PHE A 104 -11.09 6.91 -4.95
C PHE A 104 -10.36 7.08 -6.28
N LEU A 105 -9.62 8.19 -6.46
CA LEU A 105 -8.88 8.48 -7.69
C LEU A 105 -7.76 7.48 -7.91
N VAL A 106 -6.99 7.18 -6.87
CA VAL A 106 -5.89 6.21 -6.93
C VAL A 106 -6.42 4.81 -7.24
N THR A 107 -7.52 4.39 -6.58
CA THR A 107 -8.13 3.08 -6.86
C THR A 107 -8.65 2.98 -8.30
N ARG A 108 -9.26 4.06 -8.81
CA ARG A 108 -9.72 4.11 -10.21
C ARG A 108 -8.55 4.06 -11.20
N GLN A 109 -7.47 4.76 -10.92
CA GLN A 109 -6.26 4.72 -11.75
C GLN A 109 -5.66 3.32 -11.77
N PHE A 110 -5.54 2.67 -10.61
CA PHE A 110 -5.11 1.27 -10.53
C PHE A 110 -6.01 0.36 -11.38
N ASN A 111 -7.34 0.52 -11.28
CA ASN A 111 -8.30 -0.27 -12.05
C ASN A 111 -8.11 -0.15 -13.58
N GLN A 112 -7.66 1.01 -14.06
CA GLN A 112 -7.40 1.26 -15.48
C GLN A 112 -6.07 0.65 -15.95
N LEU A 113 -5.05 0.61 -15.09
CA LEU A 113 -3.73 0.07 -15.39
C LEU A 113 -3.65 -1.44 -15.23
N ALA A 114 -4.40 -2.00 -14.28
CA ALA A 114 -4.33 -3.40 -13.88
C ALA A 114 -5.13 -4.33 -14.80
N THR A 115 -4.57 -5.50 -15.06
CA THR A 115 -5.30 -6.66 -15.59
C THR A 115 -6.26 -7.23 -14.55
N ARG A 116 -7.21 -8.09 -14.97
CA ARG A 116 -8.12 -8.76 -14.01
C ARG A 116 -7.36 -9.61 -12.98
N ALA A 117 -6.31 -10.31 -13.41
CA ALA A 117 -5.48 -11.13 -12.52
C ALA A 117 -4.75 -10.28 -11.48
N GLU A 118 -4.18 -9.14 -11.88
CA GLU A 118 -3.51 -8.21 -10.95
C GLU A 118 -4.48 -7.57 -9.95
N LYS A 119 -5.74 -7.33 -10.35
CA LYS A 119 -6.79 -6.87 -9.41
C LYS A 119 -7.11 -7.94 -8.37
N GLU A 120 -7.16 -9.20 -8.77
CA GLU A 120 -7.44 -10.31 -7.84
C GLU A 120 -6.25 -10.54 -6.91
N GLN A 121 -5.02 -10.42 -7.43
CA GLN A 121 -3.80 -10.43 -6.62
C GLN A 121 -3.79 -9.29 -5.60
N LEU A 122 -4.12 -8.06 -6.00
CA LEU A 122 -4.25 -6.94 -5.05
C LEU A 122 -5.27 -7.28 -3.96
N LEU A 123 -6.44 -7.82 -4.29
CA LEU A 123 -7.45 -8.19 -3.30
C LEU A 123 -6.92 -9.21 -2.28
N HIS A 124 -6.15 -10.21 -2.72
CA HIS A 124 -5.46 -11.15 -1.83
C HIS A 124 -4.40 -10.45 -0.96
N CYS A 125 -3.62 -9.53 -1.52
CA CYS A 125 -2.63 -8.76 -0.78
C CYS A 125 -3.28 -7.90 0.30
N LEU A 126 -4.43 -7.27 0.03
CA LEU A 126 -5.16 -6.48 1.03
C LEU A 126 -5.56 -7.33 2.24
N PHE A 127 -6.14 -8.51 2.00
CA PHE A 127 -6.47 -9.43 3.08
C PHE A 127 -5.23 -10.00 3.79
N ALA A 128 -4.13 -10.21 3.07
CA ALA A 128 -2.89 -10.69 3.67
C ALA A 128 -2.24 -9.65 4.60
N VAL A 129 -2.30 -8.36 4.24
CA VAL A 129 -1.85 -7.26 5.10
C VAL A 129 -2.73 -7.18 6.33
N SER A 130 -4.05 -7.03 6.17
CA SER A 130 -5.01 -6.93 7.28
C SER A 130 -5.09 -8.18 8.16
N ALA A 131 -4.40 -9.27 7.83
CA ALA A 131 -4.38 -10.47 8.66
C ALA A 131 -2.98 -10.79 9.19
N ALA A 132 -2.05 -9.82 9.09
CA ALA A 132 -0.65 -9.98 9.47
C ALA A 132 -0.44 -10.07 10.99
N ASP A 133 -1.25 -9.36 11.77
CA ASP A 133 -1.31 -9.45 13.24
C ASP A 133 -2.38 -10.47 13.72
N ASP A 134 -2.72 -11.41 12.85
CA ASP A 134 -3.74 -12.45 13.04
C ASP A 134 -5.16 -11.94 13.31
N THR A 135 -5.46 -10.67 13.00
CA THR A 135 -6.80 -10.08 13.17
C THR A 135 -7.16 -9.15 12.02
N ILE A 136 -8.33 -9.36 11.38
CA ILE A 136 -8.88 -8.38 10.43
C ILE A 136 -9.97 -7.57 11.12
N THR A 137 -9.81 -6.25 11.20
CA THR A 137 -10.82 -5.38 11.79
C THR A 137 -12.04 -5.22 10.88
N LEU A 138 -13.18 -4.79 11.44
CA LEU A 138 -14.38 -4.52 10.65
C LEU A 138 -14.16 -3.36 9.67
N ASP A 139 -13.40 -2.35 10.07
CA ASP A 139 -13.11 -1.17 9.25
C ASP A 139 -12.21 -1.51 8.05
N GLU A 140 -11.18 -2.33 8.25
CA GLU A 140 -10.39 -2.93 7.17
C GLU A 140 -11.26 -3.73 6.21
N GLU A 141 -12.06 -4.70 6.68
CA GLU A 141 -12.90 -5.51 5.78
C GLU A 141 -13.86 -4.63 4.96
N ASN A 142 -14.43 -3.61 5.60
CA ASN A 142 -15.30 -2.64 4.92
C ASN A 142 -14.53 -1.85 3.85
N GLU A 143 -13.28 -1.45 4.14
CA GLU A 143 -12.42 -0.75 3.18
C GLU A 143 -12.03 -1.66 2.01
N ILE A 144 -11.62 -2.91 2.28
CA ILE A 144 -11.34 -3.91 1.26
C ILE A 144 -12.57 -4.12 0.37
N ARG A 145 -13.77 -4.19 0.95
CA ARG A 145 -15.03 -4.34 0.19
C ARG A 145 -15.32 -3.13 -0.71
N ARG A 146 -15.09 -1.91 -0.20
CA ARG A 146 -15.22 -0.68 -1.01
C ARG A 146 -14.27 -0.73 -2.20
N ILE A 147 -13.01 -1.07 -1.97
CA ILE A 147 -11.99 -1.17 -3.01
C ILE A 147 -12.35 -2.27 -4.01
N ALA A 148 -12.75 -3.46 -3.56
CA ALA A 148 -13.18 -4.55 -4.42
C ALA A 148 -14.32 -4.14 -5.37
N THR A 149 -15.28 -3.36 -4.86
CA THR A 149 -16.38 -2.80 -5.67
C THR A 149 -15.85 -1.86 -6.75
N LEU A 150 -14.91 -0.97 -6.41
CA LEU A 150 -14.27 -0.06 -7.36
C LEU A 150 -13.43 -0.78 -8.42
N LEU A 151 -12.85 -1.93 -8.08
CA LEU A 151 -12.12 -2.80 -8.99
C LEU A 151 -13.03 -3.68 -9.85
N GLY A 152 -14.35 -3.64 -9.63
CA GLY A 152 -15.35 -4.35 -10.43
C GLY A 152 -15.58 -5.80 -10.00
N PHE A 153 -15.23 -6.19 -8.77
CA PHE A 153 -15.57 -7.50 -8.24
C PHE A 153 -17.05 -7.60 -7.86
N SER A 154 -17.65 -8.73 -8.20
CA SER A 154 -18.96 -9.13 -7.68
C SER A 154 -18.88 -9.53 -6.21
N HIS A 155 -20.05 -9.54 -5.55
CA HIS A 155 -20.15 -10.02 -4.17
C HIS A 155 -19.69 -11.47 -3.99
N ALA A 156 -19.92 -12.32 -5.00
CA ALA A 156 -19.52 -13.72 -4.98
C ALA A 156 -17.99 -13.88 -5.05
N GLU A 157 -17.32 -13.12 -5.93
CA GLU A 157 -15.85 -13.11 -6.04
C GLU A 157 -15.20 -12.61 -4.75
N PHE A 158 -15.70 -11.51 -4.19
CA PHE A 158 -15.23 -11.00 -2.90
C PHE A 158 -15.39 -12.04 -1.79
N SER A 159 -16.56 -12.66 -1.70
CA SER A 159 -16.85 -13.66 -0.66
C SER A 159 -15.95 -14.88 -0.76
N ARG A 160 -15.63 -15.32 -1.98
CA ARG A 160 -14.68 -16.42 -2.24
C ARG A 160 -13.29 -16.08 -1.71
N VAL A 161 -12.73 -14.93 -2.10
CA VAL A 161 -11.39 -14.51 -1.62
C VAL A 161 -11.39 -14.38 -0.10
N ARG A 162 -12.35 -13.65 0.46
CA ARG A 162 -12.51 -13.45 1.91
C ARG A 162 -12.55 -14.77 2.68
N SER A 163 -13.20 -15.80 2.14
CA SER A 163 -13.34 -17.08 2.85
C SER A 163 -12.01 -17.77 3.15
N THR A 164 -10.97 -17.50 2.35
CA THR A 164 -9.60 -17.99 2.55
C THR A 164 -8.95 -17.44 3.82
N TYR A 165 -9.45 -16.32 4.35
CA TYR A 165 -8.91 -15.62 5.52
C TYR A 165 -9.84 -15.72 6.75
N ASN A 166 -10.91 -16.50 6.68
CA ASN A 166 -11.90 -16.63 7.76
C ASN A 166 -11.37 -17.29 9.04
N GLU A 167 -10.38 -18.18 8.96
CA GLU A 167 -9.82 -18.84 10.15
C GLU A 167 -9.13 -17.84 11.09
N LYS A 168 -8.46 -16.82 10.53
CA LYS A 168 -7.81 -15.75 11.29
C LYS A 168 -8.81 -14.85 12.03
N ARG A 169 -10.05 -14.75 11.56
CA ARG A 169 -11.12 -13.98 12.24
C ARG A 169 -11.61 -14.61 13.55
N ARG A 170 -11.47 -15.94 13.72
CA ARG A 170 -12.11 -16.67 14.83
C ARG A 170 -11.50 -16.37 16.20
N ILE A 171 -10.31 -15.79 16.26
CA ILE A 171 -9.61 -15.50 17.53
C ILE A 171 -10.35 -14.41 18.34
N LEU A 172 -11.08 -13.49 17.70
CA LEU A 172 -11.83 -12.43 18.40
C LEU A 172 -13.28 -12.78 18.80
N GLN A 173 -13.92 -13.79 18.22
CA GLN A 173 -15.28 -14.17 18.66
C GLN A 173 -15.28 -14.98 19.97
N SER A 174 -14.11 -15.39 20.46
CA SER A 174 -13.95 -16.21 21.67
C SER A 174 -13.47 -15.45 22.90
N VAL A 175 -13.45 -14.11 22.89
CA VAL A 175 -13.23 -13.33 24.13
C VAL A 175 -14.61 -12.94 24.68
N PRO A 176 -15.07 -13.54 25.80
CA PRO A 176 -16.34 -13.21 26.45
C PRO A 176 -16.37 -11.82 27.07
#